data_AF-A0A959M0M5-F1
#
_entry.id   AF-A0A959M0M5-F1
#
_cell.length_a   1.000
_cell.length_b   1.000
_cell.length_c   1.000
_cell.angle_alpha   90.00
_cell.angle_beta   90.00
_cell.angle_gamma   90.00
#
_symmetry.space_group_name_H-M   'P 1'
#
loop_
_entity.id
_entity.type
_entity.pdbx_description
1 polymer ?
#
loop_
_entity_poly.entity_id
_entity_poly.type
_entity_poly.pdbx_seq_one_letter_code
_entity_poly.pdbx_strand_id
1 'polypeptide(L)'
;MLPPPLRNPFIVVLIIFGIWMFLFDGANVFTQWRLSQSVENLEEDKAYYQDRIKEVEAEQQSFDENVEEYAREKYYMKKANEDVFIIEE
;
A
#
# COMPACT_ATOMS: atom_id res chain seq x y z
N MET A 1 38.48 -25.33 -32.00
CA MET A 1 37.70 -26.31 -32.80
C MET A 1 36.26 -26.26 -32.29
N LEU A 2 35.29 -25.92 -33.14
CA LEU A 2 33.88 -25.84 -32.74
C LEU A 2 33.36 -27.26 -32.40
N PRO A 3 32.63 -27.45 -31.28
CA PRO A 3 32.09 -28.75 -30.91
C PRO A 3 31.12 -29.28 -31.98
N PRO A 4 31.09 -30.60 -32.23
CA PRO A 4 30.34 -31.23 -33.32
C PRO A 4 28.87 -30.81 -33.50
N PRO A 5 28.06 -30.56 -32.45
CA PRO A 5 26.67 -30.10 -32.63
C PRO A 5 26.56 -28.66 -33.18
N LEU A 6 27.58 -27.81 -33.04
CA LEU A 6 27.56 -26.42 -33.54
C LEU A 6 27.93 -26.28 -35.03
N ARG A 7 28.28 -27.37 -35.72
CA ARG A 7 28.47 -27.37 -37.18
C ARG A 7 27.17 -27.42 -37.96
N ASN A 8 26.05 -27.78 -37.33
CA ASN A 8 24.75 -27.85 -37.99
C ASN A 8 24.00 -26.52 -37.80
N PRO A 9 23.71 -25.77 -38.89
CA PRO A 9 23.00 -24.49 -38.80
C PRO A 9 21.60 -24.63 -38.16
N PHE A 10 20.94 -25.78 -38.32
CA PHE A 10 19.63 -26.03 -37.70
C PHE A 10 19.70 -26.08 -36.17
N ILE A 11 20.78 -26.63 -35.59
CA ILE A 11 20.96 -26.70 -34.13
C ILE A 11 21.24 -25.30 -33.57
N VAL A 12 22.06 -24.51 -34.27
CA VAL A 12 22.36 -23.13 -33.88
C VAL A 12 21.09 -22.28 -33.89
N VAL A 13 20.28 -22.39 -34.95
CA VAL A 13 18.99 -21.67 -35.05
C VAL A 13 18.03 -22.11 -33.93
N LEU A 14 17.97 -23.41 -33.61
CA LEU A 14 17.10 -23.93 -32.55
C LEU A 14 17.55 -23.44 -31.16
N ILE A 15 18.85 -23.38 -30.88
CA ILE A 15 19.39 -22.83 -29.64
C ILE A 15 19.09 -21.34 -29.52
N ILE A 16 19.33 -20.57 -30.59
CA ILE A 16 19.01 -19.13 -30.61
C ILE A 16 17.51 -18.90 -30.41
N PHE A 17 16.67 -19.70 -31.07
CA PHE A 17 15.21 -19.64 -30.91
C PHE A 17 14.77 -20.01 -29.49
N GLY A 18 15.38 -21.02 -28.88
CA GLY A 18 15.11 -21.41 -27.49
C GLY A 18 15.51 -20.33 -26.48
N ILE A 19 16.68 -19.71 -26.68
CA ILE A 19 17.12 -18.55 -25.87
C ILE A 19 16.17 -17.37 -26.09
N TRP A 20 15.75 -17.13 -27.34
CA TRP A 20 14.83 -16.05 -27.66
C TRP A 20 13.47 -16.23 -27.00
N MET A 21 12.86 -17.41 -27.08
CA MET A 21 11.65 -17.73 -26.33
C MET A 21 11.87 -17.58 -24.83
N PHE A 22 12.96 -18.11 -24.27
CA PHE A 22 13.19 -18.02 -22.82
C PHE A 22 13.40 -16.58 -22.32
N LEU A 23 14.10 -15.75 -23.08
CA LEU A 23 14.32 -14.34 -22.73
C LEU A 23 13.06 -13.48 -22.94
N PHE A 24 12.25 -13.75 -23.97
CA PHE A 24 11.03 -12.99 -24.24
C PHE A 24 9.84 -13.48 -23.38
N ASP A 25 9.75 -14.76 -23.07
CA ASP A 25 8.80 -15.34 -22.10
C ASP A 25 9.21 -14.98 -20.66
N GLY A 26 10.51 -14.73 -20.43
CA GLY A 26 11.11 -14.30 -19.15
C GLY A 26 10.61 -12.96 -18.60
N ALA A 27 9.83 -12.18 -19.35
CA ALA A 27 9.11 -11.03 -18.82
C ALA A 27 8.11 -11.44 -17.71
N ASN A 28 7.71 -12.72 -17.65
CA ASN A 28 6.79 -13.22 -16.64
C ASN A 28 7.39 -13.17 -15.22
N VAL A 29 8.68 -13.50 -15.03
CA VAL A 29 9.31 -13.52 -13.69
C VAL A 29 9.49 -12.11 -13.12
N PHE A 30 9.96 -11.16 -13.93
CA PHE A 30 10.09 -9.76 -13.52
C PHE A 30 8.72 -9.13 -13.25
N THR A 31 7.73 -9.43 -14.09
CA THR A 31 6.35 -8.97 -13.91
C THR A 31 5.74 -9.55 -12.63
N GLN A 32 5.96 -10.84 -12.38
CA GLN A 32 5.48 -11.51 -11.17
C GLN A 32 6.11 -10.92 -9.91
N TRP A 33 7.42 -10.64 -9.93
CA TRP A 33 8.10 -9.99 -8.80
C TRP A 33 7.53 -8.59 -8.50
N ARG A 34 7.34 -7.77 -9.54
CA ARG A 34 6.72 -6.45 -9.39
C ARG A 34 5.28 -6.53 -8.88
N LEU A 35 4.53 -7.53 -9.34
CA LEU A 35 3.16 -7.76 -8.89
C LEU A 35 3.13 -8.17 -7.42
N SER A 36 4.03 -9.07 -7.00
CA SER A 36 4.18 -9.45 -5.58
C SER A 36 4.49 -8.26 -4.69
N GLN A 37 5.40 -7.36 -5.11
CA GLN A 37 5.68 -6.14 -4.34
C GLN A 37 4.47 -5.22 -4.25
N SER A 38 3.68 -5.13 -5.33
CA SER A 38 2.47 -4.32 -5.36
C SER A 38 1.39 -4.89 -4.44
N VAL A 39 1.29 -6.22 -4.33
CA VAL A 39 0.39 -6.89 -3.39
C VAL A 39 0.79 -6.60 -1.94
N GLU A 40 2.08 -6.73 -1.62
CA GLU A 40 2.59 -6.44 -0.27
C GLU A 40 2.27 -5.00 0.15
N ASN A 41 2.53 -4.02 -0.73
CA ASN A 41 2.22 -2.62 -0.45
C ASN A 41 0.71 -2.38 -0.23
N LEU A 42 -0.15 -3.01 -1.03
CA LEU A 42 -1.61 -2.90 -0.87
C LEU A 42 -2.10 -3.54 0.43
N GLU A 43 -1.47 -4.63 0.87
CA GLU A 43 -1.78 -5.25 2.16
C GLU A 43 -1.34 -4.37 3.33
N GLU A 44 -0.18 -3.72 3.24
CA GLU A 44 0.29 -2.75 4.23
C GLU A 44 -0.64 -1.53 4.31
N ASP A 45 -0.99 -0.93 3.17
CA ASP A 45 -1.93 0.19 3.10
C ASP A 45 -3.29 -0.20 3.71
N LYS A 46 -3.80 -1.39 3.36
CA LYS A 46 -5.05 -1.90 3.92
C LYS A 46 -4.97 -2.03 5.44
N ALA A 47 -3.90 -2.62 5.97
CA ALA A 47 -3.71 -2.76 7.41
C ALA A 47 -3.68 -1.39 8.10
N TYR A 48 -2.91 -0.44 7.55
CA TYR A 48 -2.82 0.93 8.05
C TYR A 48 -4.20 1.61 8.14
N TYR A 49 -4.99 1.58 7.06
CA TYR A 49 -6.31 2.22 7.06
C TYR A 49 -7.31 1.52 7.96
N GLN A 50 -7.26 0.19 8.06
CA GLN A 50 -8.11 -0.55 8.99
C GLN A 50 -7.86 -0.16 10.45
N ASP A 51 -6.60 0.05 10.83
CA ASP A 51 -6.27 0.48 12.19
C ASP A 51 -6.67 1.94 12.44
N ARG A 52 -6.52 2.82 11.45
CA ARG A 52 -7.02 4.20 11.53
C ARG A 52 -8.55 4.27 11.68
N ILE A 53 -9.29 3.42 10.98
CA ILE A 53 -10.74 3.35 11.11
C ILE A 53 -11.11 2.94 12.53
N LYS A 54 -10.47 1.91 13.10
CA LYS A 54 -10.71 1.50 14.50
C LYS A 54 -10.40 2.61 15.49
N GLU A 55 -9.30 3.34 15.28
CA GLU A 55 -8.91 4.48 16.14
C GLU A 55 -9.98 5.58 16.11
N VAL A 56 -10.44 5.96 14.92
CA VAL A 56 -11.50 6.97 14.74
C VAL A 56 -12.84 6.49 15.29
N GLU A 57 -13.21 5.23 15.08
CA GLU A 57 -14.44 4.65 15.64
C GLU A 57 -14.41 4.63 17.18
N ALA A 58 -13.25 4.35 17.79
CA ALA A 58 -13.08 4.43 19.24
C ALA A 58 -13.16 5.87 19.75
N GLU A 59 -12.55 6.84 19.05
CA GLU A 59 -12.68 8.26 19.38
C GLU A 59 -14.13 8.72 19.23
N GLN A 60 -14.84 8.26 18.19
CA GLN A 60 -16.25 8.60 17.98
C GLN A 60 -17.18 8.02 19.06
N GLN A 61 -16.94 6.79 19.51
CA GLN A 61 -17.68 6.23 20.66
C GLN A 61 -17.44 7.05 21.94
N SER A 62 -16.22 7.51 22.17
CA SER A 62 -15.93 8.41 23.32
C SER A 62 -16.59 9.79 23.17
N PHE A 63 -16.77 10.27 21.93
CA PHE A 63 -17.48 11.51 21.63
C PHE A 63 -18.97 11.41 21.90
N ASP A 64 -19.64 10.32 21.48
CA ASP A 64 -21.09 10.15 21.65
C ASP A 64 -21.52 10.04 23.12
N GLU A 65 -20.63 9.61 24.02
CA GLU A 65 -20.90 9.56 25.46
C GLU A 65 -20.76 10.93 26.15
N ASN A 66 -19.94 11.86 25.64
CA ASN A 66 -19.65 13.17 26.26
C ASN A 66 -19.48 14.32 25.24
N VAL A 67 -20.45 14.45 24.32
CA VAL A 67 -20.44 15.45 23.22
C VAL A 67 -20.24 16.90 23.71
N GLU A 68 -20.84 17.29 24.84
CA GLU A 68 -20.75 18.65 25.36
C GLU A 68 -19.38 18.96 25.98
N GLU A 69 -18.77 18.00 26.67
CA GLU A 69 -17.45 18.15 27.31
C GLU A 69 -16.35 18.24 26.25
N TYR A 70 -16.35 17.33 25.27
CA TYR A 70 -15.36 17.33 24.17
C TYR A 70 -15.45 18.59 23.29
N ALA A 71 -16.66 19.08 22.99
CA ALA A 71 -16.84 20.33 22.23
C ALA A 71 -16.29 21.55 22.98
N ARG A 72 -16.38 21.56 24.32
CA ARG A 72 -15.83 22.62 25.17
C ARG A 72 -14.30 22.51 25.32
N GLU A 73 -13.75 21.30 25.43
CA GLU A 73 -12.30 21.11 25.64
C GLU A 73 -11.47 21.23 24.35
N LYS A 74 -11.90 20.60 23.24
CA LYS A 74 -11.09 20.53 22.00
C LYS A 74 -11.33 21.71 21.08
N TYR A 75 -12.53 22.27 21.09
CA TYR A 75 -12.96 23.32 20.15
C TYR A 75 -13.41 24.62 20.82
N TYR A 76 -13.37 24.71 22.16
CA TYR A 76 -13.80 25.88 22.94
C TYR A 76 -15.18 26.40 22.52
N MET A 77 -16.09 25.50 22.13
CA MET A 77 -17.41 25.89 21.65
C MET A 77 -18.21 26.59 22.76
N LYS A 78 -18.82 27.72 22.42
CA LYS A 78 -19.62 28.58 23.31
C LYS A 78 -21.05 28.60 22.83
N LYS A 79 -22.03 28.61 23.75
CA LYS A 79 -23.42 28.93 23.39
C LYS A 79 -23.53 30.42 23.08
N ALA A 80 -24.43 30.82 22.18
CA ALA A 80 -24.58 32.21 21.73
C ALA A 80 -24.91 33.23 22.85
N ASN A 81 -25.34 32.74 24.03
CA ASN A 81 -25.65 33.55 25.21
C ASN A 81 -24.66 33.32 26.38
N GLU A 82 -23.44 32.83 26.11
CA GLU A 82 -22.47 32.48 27.16
C GLU A 82 -21.10 33.17 26.90
N ASP A 83 -20.70 34.06 27.82
CA ASP A 83 -19.39 34.71 27.81
C ASP A 83 -18.35 33.80 28.49
N VAL A 84 -17.47 33.20 27.70
CA VAL A 84 -16.39 32.32 28.17
C VAL A 84 -15.07 33.10 28.28
N PHE A 85 -14.53 33.17 29.50
CA PHE A 85 -13.24 33.78 29.82
C PHE A 85 -12.15 32.70 29.89
N ILE A 86 -11.13 32.81 29.04
CA ILE A 86 -9.92 31.97 29.09
C ILE A 86 -8.88 32.76 29.89
N ILE A 87 -8.48 32.24 31.05
CA ILE A 87 -7.41 32.82 31.87
C ILE A 87 -6.12 32.09 31.50
N GLU A 88 -5.24 32.76 30.78
CA GLU A 88 -3.86 32.32 30.60
C GLU A 88 -3.05 32.75 31.83
N GLU A 89 -2.27 31.84 32.41
CA GLU A 89 -1.35 32.11 33.52
C GLU A 89 -0.05 32.78 33.03
#